data_AF-A0A2E0XDD2-F1
#
_entry.id   AF-A0A2E0XDD2-F1
#
_cell.length_a   1.000
_cell.length_b   1.000
_cell.length_c   1.000
_cell.angle_alpha   90.00
_cell.angle_beta   90.00
_cell.angle_gamma   90.00
#
_symmetry.space_group_name_H-M   'P 1'
#
loop_
_entity.id
_entity.type
_entity.pdbx_description
1 polymer ?
#
loop_
_entity_poly.entity_id
_entity_poly.type
_entity_poly.pdbx_seq_one_letter_code
_entity_poly.pdbx_strand_id
1 'polypeptide(L)'
;MKCLNTFIKAKNLDKRMVMDYLGGEDPRRTYPLYHSSLVPTFAGSLDIFELKQLEKIKVETQQNQGGLYAAIVQLYDRSRDLSHAGASQDRDEVIAEWLAFSNAVRQITF
;
A
#
# COMPACT_ATOMS: atom_id res chain seq x y z
N MET A 1 14.72 13.48 -14.15
CA MET A 1 13.32 13.28 -14.62
C MET A 1 12.89 11.82 -14.75
N LYS A 2 13.73 10.87 -15.19
CA LYS A 2 13.34 9.45 -15.36
C LYS A 2 12.73 8.81 -14.11
N CYS A 3 13.34 9.03 -12.94
CA CYS A 3 12.89 8.43 -11.67
C CYS A 3 11.50 8.92 -11.23
N LEU A 4 11.20 10.21 -11.42
CA LEU A 4 9.88 10.78 -11.09
C LEU A 4 8.77 10.13 -11.94
N ASN A 5 9.02 9.95 -13.23
CA ASN A 5 8.07 9.29 -14.12
C ASN A 5 7.84 7.82 -13.74
N THR A 6 8.88 7.11 -13.30
CA THR A 6 8.75 5.73 -12.80
C THR A 6 7.91 5.68 -11.53
N PHE A 7 8.16 6.59 -10.57
CA PHE A 7 7.40 6.68 -9.33
C PHE A 7 5.90 6.95 -9.59
N ILE A 8 5.59 7.92 -10.45
CA ILE A 8 4.20 8.24 -10.80
C ILE A 8 3.51 7.03 -11.46
N LYS A 9 4.20 6.33 -12.36
CA LYS A 9 3.66 5.11 -12.99
C LYS A 9 3.39 4.01 -11.97
N ALA A 10 4.31 3.77 -11.04
CA ALA A 10 4.15 2.76 -9.99
C ALA A 10 2.96 3.10 -9.07
N LYS A 11 2.86 4.34 -8.60
CA LYS A 11 1.74 4.80 -7.77
C LYS A 11 0.40 4.68 -8.50
N ASN A 12 0.34 5.06 -9.78
CA ASN A 12 -0.89 4.96 -10.57
C ASN A 12 -1.31 3.51 -10.81
N LEU A 13 -0.35 2.61 -11.00
CA LEU A 13 -0.62 1.18 -11.11
C LEU A 13 -1.18 0.63 -9.80
N ASP A 14 -0.54 0.91 -8.66
CA ASP A 14 -1.05 0.47 -7.35
C ASP A 14 -2.45 1.01 -7.07
N LYS A 15 -2.71 2.28 -7.40
CA LYS A 15 -4.05 2.87 -7.27
C LYS A 15 -5.09 2.12 -8.09
N ARG A 16 -4.76 1.71 -9.32
CA ARG A 16 -5.68 0.89 -10.12
C ARG A 16 -5.96 -0.46 -9.46
N MET A 17 -4.93 -1.14 -8.97
CA MET A 17 -5.11 -2.41 -8.26
C MET A 17 -5.97 -2.27 -7.00
N VAL A 18 -5.83 -1.16 -6.27
CA VAL A 18 -6.69 -0.84 -5.11
C VAL A 18 -8.15 -0.67 -5.56
N MET A 19 -8.40 0.06 -6.64
CA MET A 19 -9.76 0.24 -7.16
C MET A 19 -10.41 -1.09 -7.57
N ASP A 20 -9.66 -1.94 -8.28
CA ASP A 20 -10.16 -3.26 -8.71
C ASP A 20 -10.44 -4.16 -7.49
N TYR A 21 -9.56 -4.12 -6.48
CA TYR A 21 -9.74 -4.82 -5.21
C TYR A 21 -11.00 -4.38 -4.46
N LEU A 22 -11.23 -3.06 -4.37
CA LEU A 22 -12.45 -2.51 -3.77
C LEU A 22 -13.71 -2.84 -4.59
N GLY A 23 -13.55 -3.06 -5.89
CA GLY A 23 -14.60 -3.56 -6.79
C GLY A 23 -14.89 -5.07 -6.65
N GLY A 24 -14.15 -5.79 -5.81
CA GLY A 24 -14.32 -7.23 -5.57
C GLY A 24 -13.45 -8.13 -6.45
N GLU A 25 -12.55 -7.56 -7.25
CA GLU A 25 -11.56 -8.35 -7.98
C GLU A 25 -10.37 -8.74 -7.08
N ASP A 26 -9.71 -9.86 -7.40
CA ASP A 26 -8.46 -10.23 -6.73
C ASP A 26 -7.28 -9.78 -7.60
N PRO A 27 -6.59 -8.67 -7.25
CA PRO A 27 -5.53 -8.12 -8.09
C PRO A 27 -4.32 -9.06 -8.22
N ARG A 28 -4.18 -10.04 -7.32
CA ARG A 28 -3.10 -11.06 -7.41
C ARG A 28 -3.24 -11.97 -8.62
N ARG A 29 -4.43 -12.03 -9.24
CA ARG A 29 -4.71 -12.88 -10.41
C ARG A 29 -4.36 -12.22 -11.74
N THR A 30 -4.36 -10.90 -11.77
CA THR A 30 -4.31 -10.11 -13.03
C THR A 30 -3.09 -9.20 -13.12
N TYR A 31 -2.51 -8.82 -11.99
CA TYR A 31 -1.42 -7.85 -11.93
C TYR A 31 -0.08 -8.47 -11.53
N PRO A 32 1.05 -7.86 -11.94
CA PRO A 32 2.36 -8.25 -11.44
C PRO A 32 2.46 -8.01 -9.93
N LEU A 33 3.12 -8.91 -9.21
CA LEU A 33 3.33 -8.78 -7.76
C LEU A 33 4.45 -7.80 -7.39
N TYR A 34 5.31 -7.42 -8.33
CA TYR A 34 6.46 -6.54 -8.09
C TYR A 34 6.61 -5.46 -9.16
N HIS A 35 6.90 -4.23 -8.73
CA HIS A 35 7.32 -3.13 -9.61
C HIS A 35 8.76 -3.35 -10.08
N SER A 36 9.61 -3.83 -9.18
CA SER A 36 11.01 -4.22 -9.40
C SER A 36 11.44 -5.22 -8.33
N SER A 37 12.67 -5.74 -8.43
CA SER A 37 13.26 -6.56 -7.36
C SER A 37 13.09 -5.88 -6.00
N LEU A 38 12.51 -6.60 -5.02
CA LEU A 38 12.26 -6.15 -3.65
C LEU A 38 11.28 -4.96 -3.50
N VAL A 39 10.52 -4.61 -4.55
CA VAL A 39 9.50 -3.56 -4.45
C VAL A 39 8.15 -4.15 -4.85
N PRO A 40 7.36 -4.69 -3.90
CA PRO A 40 6.06 -5.26 -4.20
C PRO A 40 5.08 -4.19 -4.69
N THR A 41 4.19 -4.57 -5.60
CA THR A 41 2.99 -3.80 -5.95
C THR A 41 1.95 -3.91 -4.83
N PHE A 42 0.78 -3.28 -5.00
CA PHE A 42 -0.36 -3.53 -4.12
C PHE A 42 -0.73 -5.02 -4.05
N ALA A 43 -0.81 -5.72 -5.20
CA ALA A 43 -1.10 -7.15 -5.25
C ALA A 43 -0.06 -7.98 -4.48
N GLY A 44 1.24 -7.71 -4.67
CA GLY A 44 2.29 -8.36 -3.90
C GLY A 44 2.27 -7.99 -2.41
N SER A 45 1.76 -6.80 -2.06
CA SER A 45 1.61 -6.39 -0.67
C SER A 45 0.54 -7.19 0.05
N LEU A 46 -0.59 -7.51 -0.63
CA LEU A 46 -1.63 -8.39 -0.08
C LEU A 46 -1.07 -9.80 0.17
N ASP A 47 -0.34 -10.34 -0.80
CA ASP A 47 0.29 -11.66 -0.70
C ASP A 47 1.28 -11.74 0.47
N ILE A 48 2.18 -10.76 0.58
CA ILE A 48 3.15 -10.68 1.70
C ILE A 48 2.44 -10.52 3.04
N PHE A 49 1.40 -9.68 3.11
CA PHE A 49 0.65 -9.45 4.34
C PHE A 49 0.02 -10.74 4.88
N GLU A 50 -0.62 -11.53 3.99
CA GLU A 50 -1.18 -12.83 4.34
C GLU A 50 -0.10 -13.85 4.68
N LEU A 51 0.95 -13.97 3.85
CA LEU A 51 2.03 -14.93 4.01
C LEU A 51 2.78 -14.75 5.34
N LYS A 52 3.05 -13.49 5.72
CA LYS A 52 3.76 -13.15 6.96
C LYS A 52 2.83 -13.03 8.17
N GLN A 53 1.52 -13.17 7.98
CA GLN A 53 0.52 -12.97 9.03
C GLN A 53 0.70 -11.63 9.75
N LEU A 54 0.94 -10.57 8.98
CA LEU A 54 1.11 -9.23 9.53
C LEU A 54 -0.19 -8.75 10.16
N GLU A 55 -0.08 -7.99 11.24
CA GLU A 55 -1.23 -7.44 11.96
C GLU A 55 -1.33 -5.95 11.68
N LYS A 56 -2.52 -5.48 11.27
CA LYS A 56 -2.81 -4.05 11.18
C LYS A 56 -3.16 -3.53 12.59
N ILE A 57 -2.27 -2.73 13.17
CA ILE A 57 -2.40 -2.28 14.56
C ILE A 57 -2.88 -0.83 14.69
N LYS A 58 -2.72 -0.01 13.65
CA LYS A 58 -3.18 1.38 13.64
C LYS A 58 -3.54 1.85 12.23
N VAL A 59 -4.61 2.62 12.13
CA VAL A 59 -4.99 3.39 10.94
C VAL A 59 -5.38 4.79 11.38
N GLU A 60 -4.77 5.79 10.75
CA GLU A 60 -5.16 7.19 10.91
C GLU A 60 -5.36 7.82 9.55
N THR A 61 -6.52 8.43 9.34
CA THR A 61 -6.85 9.22 8.15
C THR A 61 -7.19 10.65 8.57
N GLN A 62 -6.68 11.63 7.84
CA GLN A 62 -6.98 13.04 8.06
C GLN A 62 -7.21 13.72 6.72
N GLN A 63 -8.29 14.51 6.63
CA GLN A 63 -8.55 15.35 5.47
C GLN A 63 -7.86 16.70 5.65
N ASN A 64 -7.07 17.10 4.67
CA ASN A 64 -6.43 18.41 4.62
C ASN A 64 -7.39 19.46 4.04
N GLN A 65 -7.12 20.74 4.28
CA GLN A 65 -7.94 21.88 3.81
C GLN A 65 -8.17 21.93 2.27
N GLY A 66 -7.38 21.18 1.49
CA GLY A 66 -7.54 21.04 0.04
C GLY A 66 -8.38 19.84 -0.43
N GLY A 67 -9.06 19.14 0.48
CA GLY A 67 -9.88 17.96 0.16
C GLY A 67 -9.09 16.68 -0.14
N LEU A 68 -7.77 16.68 0.10
CA LEU A 68 -6.93 15.49 0.04
C LEU A 68 -6.95 14.78 1.40
N TYR A 69 -7.07 13.46 1.37
CA TYR A 69 -6.89 12.61 2.54
C TYR A 69 -5.44 12.18 2.64
N ALA A 70 -4.85 12.31 3.82
CA ALA A 70 -3.60 11.69 4.21
C ALA A 70 -3.89 10.51 5.13
N ALA A 71 -3.32 9.36 4.82
CA ALA A 71 -3.49 8.14 5.61
C ALA A 71 -2.13 7.64 6.11
N ILE A 72 -2.12 7.12 7.33
CA ILE A 72 -1.01 6.41 7.96
C ILE A 72 -1.54 5.05 8.41
N VAL A 73 -0.90 3.97 7.97
CA VAL A 73 -1.22 2.60 8.37
C VAL A 73 0.01 2.00 9.04
N GLN A 74 -0.15 1.46 10.25
CA GLN A 74 0.91 0.77 10.97
C GLN A 74 0.63 -0.73 11.02
N LEU A 75 1.65 -1.50 10.64
CA LEU A 75 1.65 -2.95 10.68
C LEU A 75 2.63 -3.46 11.73
N TYR A 76 2.33 -4.63 12.29
CA TYR A 76 3.16 -5.36 13.23
C TYR A 76 3.49 -6.76 12.66
N ASP A 77 4.75 -7.13 12.72
CA ASP A 77 5.24 -8.46 12.40
C ASP A 77 5.63 -9.17 13.70
N ARG A 78 4.74 -10.06 14.16
CA ARG A 78 4.92 -10.81 15.40
C ARG A 78 6.13 -11.74 15.36
N SER A 79 6.52 -12.23 14.18
CA SER A 79 7.67 -13.14 14.05
C SER A 79 9.01 -12.45 14.30
N ARG A 80 9.06 -11.14 14.05
CA ARG A 80 10.25 -10.30 14.23
C ARG A 80 10.16 -9.31 15.38
N ASP A 81 9.02 -9.27 16.06
CA ASP A 81 8.68 -8.28 17.09
C ASP A 81 8.96 -6.83 16.63
N LEU A 82 8.45 -6.49 15.45
CA LEU A 82 8.74 -5.23 14.77
C LEU A 82 7.45 -4.59 14.27
N SER A 83 7.36 -3.25 14.33
CA SER A 83 6.29 -2.50 13.67
C SER A 83 6.83 -1.45 12.73
N HIS A 84 6.12 -1.21 11.63
CA HIS A 84 6.42 -0.13 10.68
C HIS A 84 5.14 0.51 10.18
N ALA A 85 5.24 1.81 9.90
CA ALA A 85 4.16 2.58 9.33
C ALA A 85 4.44 2.95 7.86
N GLY A 86 3.39 2.97 7.06
CA GLY A 86 3.36 3.52 5.72
C GLY A 86 2.40 4.70 5.66
N ALA A 87 2.70 5.65 4.78
CA ALA A 87 1.87 6.83 4.57
C ALA A 87 1.51 6.98 3.08
N SER A 88 0.33 7.52 2.80
CA SER A 88 -0.07 7.89 1.45
C SER A 88 -1.08 9.04 1.47
N GLN A 89 -1.30 9.62 0.30
CA GLN A 89 -2.30 10.67 0.06
C GLN A 89 -3.06 10.40 -1.22
N ASP A 90 -4.37 10.59 -1.16
CA ASP A 90 -5.30 10.53 -2.29
C ASP A 90 -6.52 11.44 -2.07
N ARG A 91 -7.33 11.66 -3.11
CA ARG A 91 -8.60 12.40 -3.00
C ARG A 91 -9.71 11.53 -2.41
N ASP A 92 -9.55 10.22 -2.48
CA ASP A 92 -10.43 9.24 -1.85
C ASP A 92 -9.75 8.70 -0.59
N GLU A 93 -10.46 8.72 0.54
CA GLU A 93 -9.96 8.29 1.83
C GLU A 93 -9.55 6.82 1.85
N VAL A 94 -10.37 5.95 1.26
CA VAL A 94 -10.17 4.51 1.25
C VAL A 94 -8.98 4.16 0.37
N ILE A 95 -8.84 4.82 -0.78
CA ILE A 95 -7.64 4.68 -1.62
C ILE A 95 -6.39 5.14 -0.89
N ALA A 96 -6.44 6.27 -0.17
CA ALA A 96 -5.31 6.76 0.60
C ALA A 96 -4.87 5.72 1.65
N GLU A 97 -5.81 5.13 2.38
CA GLU A 97 -5.52 4.07 3.36
C GLU A 97 -4.87 2.85 2.71
N TRP A 98 -5.43 2.29 1.63
CA TRP A 98 -4.88 1.07 1.03
C TRP A 98 -3.51 1.27 0.38
N LEU A 99 -3.25 2.47 -0.16
CA LEU A 99 -1.91 2.83 -0.61
C LEU A 99 -0.94 2.97 0.57
N ALA A 100 -1.37 3.54 1.70
CA ALA A 100 -0.58 3.63 2.92
C ALA A 100 -0.28 2.23 3.49
N PHE A 101 -1.25 1.32 3.44
CA PHE A 101 -1.08 -0.10 3.77
C PHE A 101 0.01 -0.76 2.91
N SER A 102 -0.05 -0.63 1.58
CA SER A 102 0.96 -1.21 0.69
C SER A 102 2.35 -0.62 0.98
N ASN A 103 2.44 0.68 1.27
CA ASN A 103 3.67 1.30 1.72
C ASN A 103 4.16 0.72 3.05
N ALA A 104 3.28 0.44 4.00
CA ALA A 104 3.63 -0.17 5.28
C ALA A 104 4.19 -1.59 5.10
N VAL A 105 3.59 -2.39 4.21
CA VAL A 105 4.10 -3.73 3.86
C VAL A 105 5.51 -3.63 3.25
N ARG A 106 5.77 -2.63 2.40
CA ARG A 106 7.12 -2.41 1.84
C ARG A 106 8.13 -2.09 2.94
N GLN A 107 7.79 -1.21 3.87
CA GLN A 107 8.67 -0.79 4.96
C GLN A 107 8.94 -1.89 5.99
N ILE A 108 7.96 -2.74 6.27
CA ILE A 108 8.17 -3.82 7.24
C ILE A 108 8.95 -4.98 6.64
N THR A 109 8.88 -5.20 5.32
CA THR A 109 9.47 -6.38 4.67
C THR A 109 10.96 -6.24 4.40
N PHE A 110 11.44 -5.04 4.08
CA PHE A 110 12.82 -4.74 3.69
C PHE A 110 13.40 -3.62 4.55
#